data_AF-A0A368FT95-F1
#
_entry.id   AF-A0A368FT95-F1
#
_cell.length_a   1.000
_cell.length_b   1.000
_cell.length_c   1.000
_cell.angle_alpha   90.00
_cell.angle_beta   90.00
_cell.angle_gamma   90.00
#
_symmetry.space_group_name_H-M   'P 1'
#
loop_
_entity.id
_entity.type
_entity.pdbx_description
1 polymer ?
#
loop_
_entity_poly.entity_id
_entity_poly.type
_entity_poly.pdbx_seq_one_letter_code
_entity_poly.pdbx_strand_id
1 'polypeptide(L)'
;MCVNARILASLFEIRGDFKKVAFYQQRYEWAKREMKEIHWNETDGIWYDYDLERKTHSNTYYVSNAVPLYAKCYDDEDDIVPRRVLEYLKAAGVMNFTKGLPTSLAMGSEQQWDKENAWPPMIHMVIEGFRTTGEPDLMEVAEKMATSWLTVTYQSFIRTHAMFEKYNVTTLTEEASAGGGGEYEVQVNKIDHTGLRSITTQ
;
A
#
# COMPACT_ATOMS: atom_id res chain seq x y z
N MET A 1 10.28 2.37 8.84
CA MET A 1 11.18 2.21 10.01
C MET A 1 10.98 0.89 10.74
N CYS A 2 9.75 0.52 11.12
CA CYS A 2 9.46 -0.74 11.80
C CYS A 2 10.03 -1.99 11.13
N VAL A 3 9.76 -2.20 9.83
CA VAL A 3 10.28 -3.35 9.08
C VAL A 3 11.81 -3.43 9.15
N ASN A 4 12.50 -2.30 8.93
CA ASN A 4 13.96 -2.25 8.98
C ASN A 4 14.50 -2.63 10.37
N ALA A 5 13.86 -2.14 11.45
CA ALA A 5 14.26 -2.48 12.81
C ALA A 5 14.10 -3.99 13.08
N ARG A 6 12.98 -4.60 12.67
CA ARG A 6 12.77 -6.05 12.77
C ARG A 6 13.79 -6.85 11.97
N ILE A 7 14.02 -6.48 10.71
CA ILE A 7 15.01 -7.17 9.84
C ILE A 7 16.40 -7.07 10.47
N LEU A 8 16.81 -5.90 10.94
CA LEU A 8 18.11 -5.73 11.58
C LEU A 8 18.22 -6.58 12.85
N ALA A 9 17.18 -6.62 13.70
CA ALA A 9 17.16 -7.49 14.87
C ALA A 9 17.37 -8.96 14.48
N SER A 10 16.63 -9.49 13.49
CA SER A 10 16.78 -10.86 13.01
C SER A 10 18.17 -11.15 12.41
N LEU A 11 18.74 -10.21 11.68
CA LEU A 11 20.10 -10.36 11.12
C LEU A 11 21.17 -10.42 12.23
N PHE A 12 21.03 -9.60 13.28
CA PHE A 12 21.95 -9.65 14.42
C PHE A 12 21.75 -10.89 15.30
N GLU A 13 20.54 -11.43 15.37
CA GLU A 13 20.25 -12.70 16.03
C GLU A 13 20.99 -13.86 15.33
N ILE A 14 20.95 -13.92 14.00
CA ILE A 14 21.72 -14.91 13.21
C ILE A 14 23.23 -14.79 13.48
N ARG A 15 23.72 -13.58 13.75
CA ARG A 15 25.13 -13.31 14.07
C ARG A 15 25.49 -13.55 15.55
N GLY A 16 24.51 -13.81 16.42
CA GLY A 16 24.71 -13.96 17.86
C GLY A 16 25.00 -12.64 18.61
N ASP A 17 24.75 -11.48 18.00
CA ASP A 17 24.93 -10.18 18.66
C ASP A 17 23.65 -9.74 19.36
N PHE A 18 23.40 -10.35 20.53
CA PHE A 18 22.18 -10.09 21.30
C PHE A 18 22.08 -8.65 21.84
N LYS A 19 23.20 -7.91 21.94
CA LYS A 19 23.15 -6.49 22.29
C LYS A 19 22.49 -5.68 21.18
N LYS A 20 22.85 -5.96 19.92
CA LYS A 20 22.22 -5.33 18.76
C LYS A 20 20.78 -5.79 18.55
N VAL A 21 20.46 -7.06 18.83
CA VAL A 21 19.07 -7.56 18.84
C VAL A 21 18.21 -6.70 19.76
N ALA A 22 18.59 -6.56 21.04
CA ALA A 22 17.85 -5.76 22.02
C ALA A 22 17.72 -4.29 21.60
N PHE A 23 18.79 -3.71 21.05
CA PHE A 23 18.77 -2.34 20.54
C PHE A 23 17.74 -2.14 19.42
N TYR A 24 17.70 -3.02 18.42
CA TYR A 24 16.76 -2.88 17.30
C TYR A 24 15.33 -3.28 17.68
N GLN A 25 15.15 -4.21 18.61
CA GLN A 25 13.84 -4.48 19.22
C GLN A 25 13.30 -3.23 19.93
N GLN A 26 14.12 -2.55 20.73
CA GLN A 26 13.70 -1.29 21.36
C GLN A 26 13.35 -0.21 20.32
N ARG A 27 14.08 -0.12 19.20
CA ARG A 27 13.73 0.81 18.11
C ARG A 27 12.40 0.48 17.44
N TYR A 28 12.07 -0.81 17.32
CA TYR A 28 10.78 -1.25 16.80
C TYR A 28 9.64 -0.87 17.76
N GLU A 29 9.79 -1.17 19.05
CA GLU A 29 8.79 -0.79 20.07
C GLU A 29 8.57 0.71 20.15
N TRP A 30 9.64 1.50 20.08
CA TRP A 30 9.53 2.95 20.03
C TRP A 30 8.76 3.41 18.78
N ALA A 31 9.10 2.88 17.60
CA ALA A 31 8.40 3.24 16.37
C ALA A 31 6.90 2.89 16.40
N LYS A 32 6.51 1.73 16.95
CA LYS A 32 5.09 1.37 17.12
C LYS A 32 4.34 2.37 17.99
N ARG A 33 4.96 2.78 19.11
CA ARG A 33 4.39 3.79 20.01
C ARG A 33 4.15 5.11 19.29
N GLU A 34 5.13 5.62 18.57
CA GLU A 34 4.98 6.88 17.82
C GLU A 34 3.91 6.76 16.72
N MET A 35 3.79 5.60 16.04
CA MET A 35 2.70 5.36 15.10
C MET A 35 1.32 5.42 15.77
N LYS A 36 1.20 4.91 17.00
CA LYS A 36 -0.06 4.96 17.77
C LYS A 36 -0.35 6.37 18.33
N GLU A 37 0.66 7.08 18.80
CA GLU A 37 0.47 8.39 19.45
C GLU A 37 0.31 9.55 18.46
N ILE A 38 1.02 9.50 17.32
CA ILE A 38 1.10 10.64 16.39
C ILE A 38 0.24 10.41 15.13
N HIS A 39 0.17 9.18 14.63
CA HIS A 39 -0.39 8.92 13.31
C HIS A 39 -1.76 8.25 13.37
N TRP A 40 -2.00 7.40 14.37
CA TRP A 40 -3.26 6.66 14.49
C TRP A 40 -4.42 7.60 14.85
N ASN A 41 -5.48 7.56 14.05
CA ASN A 41 -6.71 8.26 14.35
C ASN A 41 -7.74 7.31 14.96
N GLU A 42 -8.09 7.57 16.22
CA GLU A 42 -9.01 6.72 16.98
C GLU A 42 -10.47 6.83 16.53
N THR A 43 -10.86 7.86 15.78
CA THR A 43 -12.21 7.95 15.21
C THR A 43 -12.32 7.12 13.94
N ASP A 44 -11.38 7.33 13.03
CA ASP A 44 -11.43 6.76 11.69
C ASP A 44 -10.84 5.35 11.62
N GLY A 45 -9.98 4.97 12.57
CA GLY A 45 -9.36 3.64 12.59
C GLY A 45 -8.31 3.43 11.52
N ILE A 46 -7.54 4.48 11.21
CA ILE A 46 -6.48 4.50 10.19
C ILE A 46 -5.32 5.39 10.64
N TRP A 47 -4.14 5.24 10.02
CA TRP A 47 -3.02 6.15 10.21
C TRP A 47 -3.02 7.28 9.19
N TYR A 48 -2.93 8.52 9.66
CA TYR A 48 -2.73 9.70 8.81
C TYR A 48 -1.31 10.26 8.94
N ASP A 49 -0.88 11.00 7.93
CA ASP A 49 0.27 11.88 8.08
C ASP A 49 -0.09 13.01 9.06
N TYR A 50 0.91 13.46 9.83
CA TYR A 50 0.76 14.53 10.81
C TYR A 50 1.36 15.83 10.28
N ASP A 51 0.54 16.87 10.17
CA ASP A 51 0.97 18.21 9.81
C ASP A 51 1.62 18.88 11.03
N LEU A 52 2.95 19.10 10.98
CA LEU A 52 3.72 19.68 12.08
C LEU A 52 3.43 21.17 12.31
N GLU A 53 3.01 21.89 11.27
CA GLU A 53 2.70 23.33 11.37
C GLU A 53 1.33 23.52 12.00
N ARG A 54 0.32 22.80 11.49
CA ARG A 54 -1.06 22.87 11.99
C ARG A 54 -1.29 22.02 13.23
N LYS A 55 -0.38 21.09 13.55
CA LYS A 55 -0.48 20.14 14.66
C LYS A 55 -1.75 19.28 14.62
N THR A 56 -2.06 18.77 13.43
CA THR A 56 -3.27 17.97 13.16
C THR A 56 -2.98 16.89 12.13
N HIS A 57 -3.79 15.84 12.11
CA HIS A 57 -3.80 14.87 11.03
C HIS A 57 -4.21 15.50 9.70
N SER A 58 -3.58 15.04 8.63
CA SER A 58 -4.04 15.22 7.25
C SER A 58 -5.09 14.14 6.95
N ASN A 59 -6.36 14.44 7.21
CA ASN A 59 -7.48 13.48 7.10
C ASN A 59 -7.89 13.15 5.66
N THR A 60 -6.96 13.25 4.70
CA THR A 60 -7.20 12.83 3.31
C THR A 60 -6.74 11.38 3.16
N TYR A 61 -7.58 10.54 2.55
CA TYR A 61 -7.18 9.18 2.23
C TYR A 61 -6.01 9.19 1.24
N TYR A 62 -4.96 8.49 1.62
CA TYR A 62 -3.91 7.97 0.77
C TYR A 62 -3.73 6.47 1.05
N VAL A 63 -3.42 5.69 0.02
CA VAL A 63 -3.18 4.24 0.17
C VAL A 63 -2.03 3.93 1.15
N SER A 64 -1.10 4.88 1.34
CA SER A 64 -0.04 4.81 2.35
C SER A 64 -0.58 4.72 3.78
N ASN A 65 -1.78 5.22 4.05
CA ASN A 65 -2.43 5.16 5.36
C ASN A 65 -2.60 3.72 5.86
N ALA A 66 -2.72 2.73 4.96
CA ALA A 66 -2.84 1.31 5.30
C ALA A 66 -1.49 0.56 5.36
N VAL A 67 -0.38 1.16 4.92
CA VAL A 67 0.95 0.52 4.88
C VAL A 67 1.48 0.09 6.26
N PRO A 68 1.13 0.72 7.40
CA PRO A 68 1.52 0.20 8.70
C PRO A 68 1.06 -1.24 8.97
N LEU A 69 -0.02 -1.72 8.32
CA LEU A 69 -0.41 -3.14 8.36
C LEU A 69 0.67 -4.06 7.79
N TYR A 70 1.19 -3.75 6.60
CA TYR A 70 2.30 -4.47 5.98
C TYR A 70 3.53 -4.48 6.88
N ALA A 71 3.82 -3.32 7.47
CA ALA A 71 4.99 -3.15 8.32
C ALA A 71 4.87 -3.81 9.69
N LYS A 72 3.67 -4.32 10.04
CA LYS A 72 3.29 -4.72 11.41
C LYS A 72 3.65 -3.64 12.43
N CYS A 73 3.53 -2.38 12.04
CA CYS A 73 3.97 -1.23 12.83
C CYS A 73 2.84 -0.70 13.71
N TYR A 74 2.21 -1.62 14.43
CA TYR A 74 1.08 -1.40 15.32
C TYR A 74 1.14 -2.45 16.42
N ASP A 75 0.46 -2.19 17.54
CA ASP A 75 0.42 -3.15 18.64
C ASP A 75 -0.66 -4.21 18.36
N ASP A 76 -0.26 -5.48 18.47
CA ASP A 76 -1.15 -6.63 18.25
C ASP A 76 -2.15 -6.82 19.42
N GLU A 77 -1.94 -6.17 20.57
CA GLU A 77 -2.79 -6.33 21.76
C GLU A 77 -4.27 -6.00 21.50
N ASP A 78 -4.52 -5.10 20.54
CA ASP A 78 -5.87 -4.65 20.27
C ASP A 78 -6.63 -5.62 19.35
N ASP A 79 -5.97 -6.50 18.56
CA ASP A 79 -6.50 -7.44 17.52
C ASP A 79 -7.53 -6.88 16.50
N ILE A 80 -8.05 -5.68 16.74
CA ILE A 80 -9.09 -4.99 15.99
C ILE A 80 -8.50 -4.08 14.91
N VAL A 81 -7.23 -3.70 15.02
CA VAL A 81 -6.62 -2.68 14.15
C VAL A 81 -6.77 -3.03 12.67
N PRO A 82 -6.43 -4.25 12.20
CA PRO A 82 -6.66 -4.61 10.80
C PRO A 82 -8.14 -4.55 10.37
N ARG A 83 -9.08 -4.96 11.24
CA ARG A 83 -10.52 -4.83 10.96
C ARG A 83 -10.96 -3.38 10.85
N ARG A 84 -10.46 -2.50 11.72
CA ARG A 84 -10.76 -1.05 11.68
C ARG A 84 -10.25 -0.41 10.40
N VAL A 85 -9.05 -0.78 9.94
CA VAL A 85 -8.54 -0.33 8.65
C VAL A 85 -9.45 -0.79 7.51
N LEU A 86 -9.91 -2.04 7.52
CA LEU A 86 -10.85 -2.52 6.50
C LEU A 86 -12.17 -1.73 6.52
N GLU A 87 -12.74 -1.47 7.70
CA GLU A 87 -13.98 -0.69 7.83
C GLU A 87 -13.78 0.75 7.35
N TYR A 88 -12.64 1.37 7.63
CA TYR A 88 -12.27 2.66 7.08
C TYR A 88 -12.22 2.64 5.55
N LEU A 89 -11.53 1.68 4.94
CA LEU A 89 -11.42 1.56 3.48
C LEU A 89 -12.78 1.35 2.81
N LYS A 90 -13.70 0.61 3.46
CA LYS A 90 -15.09 0.47 3.01
C LYS A 90 -15.84 1.78 3.12
N ALA A 91 -15.78 2.45 4.26
CA ALA A 91 -16.48 3.71 4.53
C ALA A 91 -16.01 4.84 3.59
N ALA A 92 -14.71 4.91 3.30
CA ALA A 92 -14.12 5.85 2.34
C ALA A 92 -14.47 5.51 0.87
N GLY A 93 -15.13 4.37 0.60
CA GLY A 93 -15.49 3.92 -0.74
C GLY A 93 -14.31 3.40 -1.57
N VAL A 94 -13.14 3.23 -0.96
CA VAL A 94 -11.93 2.70 -1.61
C VAL A 94 -12.16 1.26 -2.06
N MET A 95 -12.89 0.48 -1.27
CA MET A 95 -13.23 -0.92 -1.62
C MET A 95 -14.23 -1.05 -2.77
N ASN A 96 -14.80 0.05 -3.28
CA ASN A 96 -15.67 0.04 -4.46
C ASN A 96 -14.86 0.01 -5.78
N PHE A 97 -13.55 0.25 -5.73
CA PHE A 97 -12.69 0.18 -6.90
C PHE A 97 -12.37 -1.28 -7.22
N THR A 98 -12.91 -1.79 -8.33
CA THR A 98 -12.81 -3.21 -8.73
C THR A 98 -11.51 -3.57 -9.45
N LYS A 99 -10.65 -2.57 -9.70
CA LYS A 99 -9.43 -2.68 -10.51
C LYS A 99 -8.14 -2.43 -9.72
N GLY A 100 -8.23 -2.24 -8.42
CA GLY A 100 -7.13 -1.85 -7.54
C GLY A 100 -7.55 -0.72 -6.61
N LEU A 101 -6.64 -0.25 -5.76
CA LEU A 101 -6.88 0.86 -4.84
C LEU A 101 -6.33 2.16 -5.45
N PRO A 102 -7.12 3.24 -5.52
CA PRO A 102 -6.58 4.53 -5.92
C PRO A 102 -5.53 5.00 -4.91
N THR A 103 -4.54 5.74 -5.39
CA THR A 103 -3.42 6.21 -4.56
C THR A 103 -3.88 7.22 -3.51
N SER A 104 -4.86 8.04 -3.87
CA SER A 104 -5.52 8.98 -2.96
C SER A 104 -6.99 9.11 -3.32
N LEU A 105 -7.74 9.87 -2.53
CA LEU A 105 -9.05 10.41 -2.90
C LEU A 105 -9.02 11.95 -2.90
N ALA A 106 -7.82 12.54 -2.98
CA ALA A 106 -7.64 13.98 -3.06
C ALA A 106 -8.30 14.52 -4.34
N MET A 107 -9.18 15.50 -4.19
CA MET A 107 -9.92 16.07 -5.32
C MET A 107 -9.08 17.10 -6.09
N GLY A 108 -9.20 17.09 -7.42
CA GLY A 108 -8.63 18.14 -8.28
C GLY A 108 -7.11 18.05 -8.52
N SER A 109 -6.46 16.95 -8.14
CA SER A 109 -5.07 16.68 -8.48
C SER A 109 -4.96 15.96 -9.82
N GLU A 110 -3.96 16.35 -10.62
CA GLU A 110 -3.54 15.65 -11.83
C GLU A 110 -2.15 15.01 -11.66
N GLN A 111 -1.70 14.84 -10.41
CA GLN A 111 -0.40 14.26 -10.10
C GLN A 111 -0.42 12.72 -10.18
N GLN A 112 0.74 12.12 -10.45
CA GLN A 112 0.84 10.66 -10.64
C GLN A 112 0.53 9.84 -9.39
N TRP A 113 0.73 10.43 -8.21
CA TRP A 113 0.48 9.80 -6.90
C TRP A 113 -0.89 10.15 -6.33
N ASP A 114 -1.87 10.43 -7.19
CA ASP A 114 -3.25 10.69 -6.81
C ASP A 114 -4.24 9.84 -7.62
N LYS A 115 -5.52 9.91 -7.24
CA LYS A 115 -6.63 9.38 -8.03
C LYS A 115 -6.54 9.89 -9.48
N GLU A 116 -6.72 9.08 -10.52
CA GLU A 116 -7.23 7.70 -10.58
C GLU A 116 -6.14 6.61 -10.70
N ASN A 117 -4.89 6.92 -10.34
CA ASN A 117 -3.80 5.96 -10.47
C ASN A 117 -3.75 4.98 -9.29
N ALA A 118 -3.42 3.73 -9.60
CA ALA A 118 -2.97 2.72 -8.66
C ALA A 118 -1.54 2.29 -8.98
N TRP A 119 -0.73 2.15 -7.94
CA TRP A 119 0.66 1.74 -8.04
C TRP A 119 0.83 0.30 -7.56
N PRO A 120 1.34 -0.63 -8.40
CA PRO A 120 1.59 -2.02 -8.02
C PRO A 120 2.25 -2.22 -6.65
N PRO A 121 3.32 -1.48 -6.26
CA PRO A 121 3.94 -1.66 -4.94
C PRO A 121 3.01 -1.32 -3.78
N MET A 122 2.15 -0.30 -3.92
CA MET A 122 1.21 0.08 -2.87
C MET A 122 0.11 -0.97 -2.71
N ILE A 123 -0.41 -1.48 -3.82
CA ILE A 123 -1.41 -2.56 -3.81
C ILE A 123 -0.85 -3.81 -3.12
N HIS A 124 0.36 -4.21 -3.49
CA HIS A 124 1.03 -5.34 -2.87
C HIS A 124 1.18 -5.17 -1.35
N MET A 125 1.62 -4.01 -0.88
CA MET A 125 1.76 -3.76 0.57
C MET A 125 0.41 -3.88 1.29
N VAL A 126 -0.68 -3.31 0.77
CA VAL A 126 -1.99 -3.43 1.42
C VAL A 126 -2.47 -4.89 1.45
N ILE A 127 -2.33 -5.63 0.34
CA ILE A 127 -2.68 -7.05 0.27
C ILE A 127 -1.88 -7.85 1.31
N GLU A 128 -0.55 -7.69 1.36
CA GLU A 128 0.29 -8.40 2.31
C GLU A 128 -0.01 -8.01 3.76
N GLY A 129 -0.38 -6.75 4.01
CA GLY A 129 -0.82 -6.28 5.31
C GLY A 129 -2.02 -7.06 5.85
N PHE A 130 -3.03 -7.30 5.01
CA PHE A 130 -4.20 -8.12 5.36
C PHE A 130 -3.88 -9.62 5.35
N ARG A 131 -3.13 -10.13 4.37
CA ARG A 131 -2.80 -11.56 4.25
C ARG A 131 -2.03 -12.09 5.47
N THR A 132 -1.21 -11.25 6.07
CA THR A 132 -0.34 -11.64 7.19
C THR A 132 -0.96 -11.39 8.57
N THR A 133 -2.24 -11.04 8.67
CA THR A 133 -2.93 -10.90 9.96
C THR A 133 -3.16 -12.24 10.65
N GLY A 134 -3.27 -13.33 9.90
CA GLY A 134 -3.67 -14.64 10.42
C GLY A 134 -5.16 -14.78 10.68
N GLU A 135 -5.95 -13.73 10.38
CA GLU A 135 -7.40 -13.74 10.56
C GLU A 135 -8.10 -14.17 9.27
N PRO A 136 -8.92 -15.26 9.27
CA PRO A 136 -9.50 -15.83 8.06
C PRO A 136 -10.27 -14.84 7.19
N ASP A 137 -11.12 -13.99 7.78
CA ASP A 137 -11.93 -13.02 7.02
C ASP A 137 -11.06 -12.00 6.30
N LEU A 138 -10.03 -11.48 6.97
CA LEU A 138 -9.09 -10.50 6.39
C LEU A 138 -8.18 -11.14 5.34
N MET A 139 -7.79 -12.40 5.54
CA MET A 139 -7.05 -13.16 4.54
C MET A 139 -7.88 -13.38 3.28
N GLU A 140 -9.19 -13.64 3.40
CA GLU A 140 -10.11 -13.73 2.27
C GLU A 140 -10.24 -12.38 1.54
N VAL A 141 -10.28 -11.26 2.27
CA VAL A 141 -10.25 -9.92 1.66
C VAL A 141 -8.95 -9.72 0.87
N ALA A 142 -7.80 -10.08 1.44
CA ALA A 142 -6.51 -9.99 0.75
C ALA A 142 -6.48 -10.82 -0.54
N GLU A 143 -7.01 -12.05 -0.50
CA GLU A 143 -7.10 -12.93 -1.66
C GLU A 143 -8.00 -12.33 -2.77
N LYS A 144 -9.16 -11.77 -2.40
CA LYS A 144 -10.05 -11.08 -3.35
C LYS A 144 -9.36 -9.89 -4.00
N MET A 145 -8.66 -9.07 -3.22
CA MET A 145 -7.89 -7.93 -3.71
C MET A 145 -6.79 -8.37 -4.69
N ALA A 146 -6.02 -9.41 -4.32
CA ALA A 146 -4.97 -9.97 -5.17
C ALA A 146 -5.53 -10.53 -6.48
N THR A 147 -6.62 -11.30 -6.41
CA THR A 147 -7.26 -11.91 -7.58
C THR A 147 -7.79 -10.85 -8.53
N SER A 148 -8.46 -9.82 -8.02
CA SER A 148 -8.94 -8.68 -8.82
C SER A 148 -7.78 -7.95 -9.49
N TRP A 149 -6.75 -7.58 -8.74
CA TRP A 149 -5.58 -6.87 -9.27
C TRP A 149 -4.85 -7.66 -10.36
N LEU A 150 -4.58 -8.94 -10.11
CA LEU A 150 -3.90 -9.81 -11.08
C LEU A 150 -4.75 -10.05 -12.33
N THR A 151 -6.06 -10.25 -12.17
CA THR A 151 -6.97 -10.43 -13.32
C THR A 151 -6.92 -9.23 -14.24
N VAL A 152 -7.05 -8.03 -13.67
CA VAL A 152 -7.14 -6.79 -14.43
C VAL A 152 -5.80 -6.40 -15.07
N THR A 153 -4.70 -6.52 -14.33
CA THR A 153 -3.35 -6.26 -14.88
C THR A 153 -2.94 -7.29 -15.92
N TYR A 154 -3.29 -8.56 -15.75
CA TYR A 154 -3.05 -9.60 -16.75
C TYR A 154 -3.86 -9.37 -18.04
N GLN A 155 -5.13 -9.01 -17.92
CA GLN A 155 -5.94 -8.64 -19.09
C GLN A 155 -5.33 -7.44 -19.84
N SER A 156 -4.85 -6.43 -19.10
CA SER A 156 -4.14 -5.29 -19.68
C SER A 156 -2.87 -5.72 -20.41
N PHE A 157 -2.09 -6.62 -19.82
CA PHE A 157 -0.91 -7.21 -20.44
C PHE A 157 -1.23 -7.99 -21.72
N ILE A 158 -2.28 -8.83 -21.72
CA ILE A 158 -2.67 -9.59 -22.91
C ILE A 158 -3.09 -8.68 -24.07
N ARG A 159 -3.75 -7.55 -23.78
CA ARG A 159 -4.14 -6.58 -24.81
C ARG A 159 -2.95 -5.77 -25.34
N THR A 160 -2.08 -5.33 -24.44
CA THR A 160 -1.05 -4.32 -24.74
C THR A 160 0.34 -4.89 -24.95
N HIS A 161 0.56 -6.16 -24.57
CA HIS A 161 1.86 -6.83 -24.47
C HIS A 161 2.86 -6.08 -23.57
N ALA A 162 2.34 -5.38 -22.58
CA ALA A 162 3.12 -4.46 -21.75
C ALA A 162 2.64 -4.45 -20.30
N MET A 163 3.57 -4.24 -19.38
CA MET A 163 3.30 -3.93 -17.98
C MET A 163 3.53 -2.44 -17.75
N PHE A 164 2.60 -1.80 -17.05
CA PHE A 164 2.67 -0.38 -16.74
C PHE A 164 3.23 -0.12 -15.34
N GLU A 165 3.94 0.99 -15.21
CA GLU A 165 4.39 1.53 -13.93
C GLU A 165 3.23 1.80 -12.96
N LYS A 166 2.13 2.35 -13.50
CA LYS A 166 0.90 2.72 -12.80
C LYS A 166 -0.30 2.41 -13.69
N TYR A 167 -1.42 2.05 -13.08
CA TYR A 167 -2.65 1.69 -13.79
C TYR A 167 -3.75 2.69 -13.46
N ASN A 168 -4.52 3.09 -14.46
CA ASN A 168 -5.75 3.84 -14.23
C ASN A 168 -6.82 2.88 -13.69
N VAL A 169 -7.27 3.12 -12.46
CA VAL A 169 -8.28 2.32 -11.76
C VAL A 169 -9.65 2.99 -11.67
N THR A 170 -9.92 3.99 -12.52
CA THR A 170 -11.22 4.66 -12.60
C THR A 170 -12.39 3.70 -12.63
N THR A 171 -13.47 4.02 -11.92
CA THR A 171 -14.71 3.23 -11.99
C THR A 171 -15.51 3.53 -13.27
N LEU A 172 -15.08 4.50 -14.09
CA LEU A 172 -15.77 4.94 -15.30
C LEU A 172 -15.52 4.04 -16.52
N THR A 173 -14.52 3.16 -16.44
CA THR A 173 -14.16 2.23 -17.53
C THR A 173 -14.01 0.82 -16.98
N GLU A 174 -14.27 -0.19 -17.80
CA GLU A 174 -14.05 -1.59 -17.41
C GLU A 174 -12.57 -1.98 -17.47
N GLU A 175 -11.78 -1.28 -18.29
CA GLU A 175 -10.37 -1.60 -18.51
C GLU A 175 -9.45 -0.89 -17.52
N ALA A 176 -8.42 -1.59 -17.01
CA ALA A 176 -7.24 -0.91 -16.48
C ALA A 176 -6.26 -0.65 -17.62
N SER A 177 -6.19 0.61 -18.01
CA SER A 177 -5.19 1.14 -18.92
C SER A 177 -3.99 1.67 -18.14
N ALA A 178 -2.98 2.14 -18.87
CA ALA A 178 -1.88 2.87 -18.26
C ALA A 178 -2.42 4.10 -17.50
N GLY A 179 -1.90 4.33 -16.29
CA GLY A 179 -2.13 5.56 -15.52
C GLY A 179 -1.45 6.77 -16.16
N GLY A 180 -1.74 7.97 -15.68
CA GLY A 180 -1.22 9.22 -16.26
C GLY A 180 -0.87 10.29 -15.22
N GLY A 181 -0.69 11.54 -15.66
CA GLY A 181 -0.48 12.71 -14.80
C GLY A 181 0.98 13.04 -14.45
N GLY A 182 1.16 14.12 -13.69
CA GLY A 182 2.45 14.64 -13.20
C GLY A 182 3.47 15.00 -14.27
N GLU A 183 4.76 14.82 -13.96
CA GLU A 183 5.87 15.42 -14.70
C GLU A 183 6.28 14.68 -15.99
N TYR A 184 5.86 13.43 -16.17
CA TYR A 184 6.26 12.59 -17.29
C TYR A 184 5.23 11.52 -17.66
N GLU A 185 5.28 11.08 -18.92
CA GLU A 185 4.43 10.02 -19.47
C GLU A 185 4.66 8.66 -18.79
N VAL A 186 3.65 7.80 -18.81
CA VAL A 186 3.71 6.49 -18.15
C VAL A 186 4.82 5.59 -18.71
N GLN A 187 5.63 5.03 -17.82
CA GLN A 187 6.67 4.09 -18.22
C GLN A 187 6.10 2.71 -18.49
N VAL A 188 6.57 2.10 -19.58
CA VAL A 188 6.07 0.81 -20.06
C VAL A 188 7.23 -0.17 -20.18
N ASN A 189 7.04 -1.39 -19.67
CA ASN A 189 7.94 -2.51 -19.94
C ASN A 189 7.29 -3.41 -20.99
N LYS A 190 7.77 -3.32 -22.24
CA LYS A 190 7.29 -4.12 -23.36
C LYS A 190 8.10 -5.42 -23.47
N ILE A 191 7.41 -6.50 -23.79
CA ILE A 191 8.04 -7.77 -24.14
C ILE A 191 7.82 -7.97 -25.65
N ASP A 192 8.89 -7.89 -26.43
CA ASP A 192 8.88 -8.28 -27.85
C ASP A 192 8.71 -9.81 -27.98
N HIS A 193 8.25 -10.28 -29.14
CA HIS A 193 8.13 -11.67 -29.58
C HIS A 193 9.43 -12.50 -29.38
N THR A 194 10.57 -11.83 -29.18
CA THR A 194 11.89 -12.41 -28.89
C THR A 194 12.21 -12.59 -27.40
N GLY A 195 11.36 -12.09 -26.49
CA GLY A 195 11.58 -12.12 -25.04
C GLY A 195 12.52 -11.04 -24.49
N LEU A 196 12.98 -10.09 -25.34
CA LEU A 196 13.83 -8.97 -24.94
C LEU A 196 13.00 -7.83 -24.32
N ARG A 197 13.48 -7.29 -23.19
CA ARG A 197 12.85 -6.17 -22.45
C ARG A 197 13.35 -4.84 -23.01
N SER A 198 12.44 -3.93 -23.37
CA SER A 198 12.76 -2.52 -23.58
C SER A 198 11.92 -1.64 -22.66
N ILE A 199 12.58 -0.79 -21.86
CA ILE A 199 11.93 0.31 -21.16
C ILE A 199 11.91 1.48 -22.14
N THR A 200 10.72 1.93 -22.52
CA THR A 200 10.54 3.09 -23.41
C THR A 200 9.47 4.00 -22.84
N THR A 201 9.81 5.27 -22.65
CA THR A 201 8.90 6.42 -22.62
C THR A 201 8.19 6.50 -23.98
N GLN A 202 6.87 6.65 -24.01
CA GLN A 202 6.16 7.12 -25.22
C GLN A 202 6.14 8.64 -25.24
#